data_AF-A0A8U0QDV5-F1
#
_entry.id   AF-A0A8U0QDV5-F1
#
_cell.length_a   1.000
_cell.length_b   1.000
_cell.length_c   1.000
_cell.angle_alpha   90.00
_cell.angle_beta   90.00
_cell.angle_gamma   90.00
#
_symmetry.space_group_name_H-M   'P 1'
#
loop_
_entity.id
_entity.type
_entity.pdbx_description
1 polymer ?
#
loop_
_entity_poly.entity_id
_entity_poly.type
_entity_poly.pdbx_seq_one_letter_code
_entity_poly.pdbx_strand_id
1 'polypeptide(L)'
;MMGLFKLYFLYSIFAIFPALGFGVDPALHINVFDELKLGESHAGVFQVQGFHNESRAFLFQDSWRNVRVKEDVAEVMLQKLRDKTEFTVLATLKQERLNSGVLLSIHYAEHRYLELESSGQRNEIRLHYRTRDQRQHTEVFPYSLADAHWHKLSVAVSISHVVLHVDCNRIYERVIENPSMDIPSDTTVWLGQRNQAHGYFKGIMQDVQLVVMPQGYISQCPDLNRTCPTCNDFHGLVQKIMELQDVLAKTSSKLSRAEEKMQGLDGCYCERSCSMNGVLYREDEGWTDGCRNCSCYNGTVQCESISCPPPQCPPDSAPAYVPGTCCKECQPVCLFRGRVYVEGDLKSVRDSSGNCLLFECQEHSMQRVENAPCPELTCPESEHITLTDRCCKVCRGHHFCVEGPSPSCVENSECVNLEAGSCCSCKDGYSALRDDSAYCGDIDECAEGKHYCRENTMCVNTPGSFMCICHTGYIRIDDYSCT
;
A
#
# COMPACT_ATOMS: atom_id res chain seq x y z
N MET A 1 -60.12 -82.28 18.74
CA MET A 1 -58.91 -83.09 18.51
C MET A 1 -57.86 -82.16 17.91
N MET A 2 -56.66 -82.09 18.50
CA MET A 2 -55.48 -81.26 18.10
C MET A 2 -55.67 -79.73 18.22
N GLY A 3 -54.74 -78.89 18.68
CA GLY A 3 -53.34 -79.03 19.12
C GLY A 3 -52.80 -77.64 19.52
N LEU A 4 -51.83 -77.61 20.44
CA LEU A 4 -51.19 -76.44 21.08
C LEU A 4 -50.36 -75.54 20.13
N PHE A 5 -50.08 -74.28 20.51
CA PHE A 5 -48.71 -73.82 20.88
C PHE A 5 -48.69 -72.44 21.58
N LYS A 6 -47.92 -72.36 22.68
CA LYS A 6 -47.71 -71.21 23.58
C LYS A 6 -46.58 -70.30 23.07
N LEU A 7 -46.71 -68.98 23.30
CA LEU A 7 -45.61 -68.00 23.30
C LEU A 7 -45.31 -67.60 24.76
N TYR A 8 -44.07 -67.75 25.23
CA TYR A 8 -43.64 -67.32 26.56
C TYR A 8 -42.84 -66.01 26.46
N PHE A 9 -43.26 -65.01 27.22
CA PHE A 9 -42.55 -63.76 27.51
C PHE A 9 -41.53 -64.02 28.63
N LEU A 10 -40.27 -63.62 28.47
CA LEU A 10 -39.30 -63.55 29.55
C LEU A 10 -38.58 -62.20 29.50
N TYR A 11 -38.83 -61.40 30.54
CA TYR A 11 -38.10 -60.18 30.89
C TYR A 11 -36.68 -60.55 31.33
N SER A 12 -35.66 -59.93 30.74
CA SER A 12 -34.30 -59.94 31.28
C SER A 12 -33.85 -58.52 31.62
N ILE A 13 -33.71 -58.30 32.93
CA ILE A 13 -33.03 -57.18 33.57
C ILE A 13 -31.54 -57.26 33.20
N PHE A 14 -30.99 -56.21 32.57
CA PHE A 14 -29.55 -56.07 32.38
C PHE A 14 -29.00 -54.96 33.28
N ALA A 15 -27.99 -55.34 34.06
CA ALA A 15 -27.26 -54.51 35.00
C ALA A 15 -26.50 -53.38 34.30
N ILE A 16 -26.49 -52.21 34.94
CA ILE A 16 -25.68 -51.05 34.56
C ILE A 16 -24.22 -51.36 34.93
N PHE A 17 -23.36 -51.56 33.93
CA PHE A 17 -21.92 -51.38 34.08
C PHE A 17 -21.58 -49.95 33.66
N PRO A 18 -20.86 -49.16 34.48
CA PRO A 18 -20.36 -47.87 34.04
C PRO A 18 -19.28 -48.12 32.98
N ALA A 19 -19.51 -47.66 31.76
CA ALA A 19 -18.48 -47.58 30.75
C ALA A 19 -17.41 -46.59 31.23
N LEU A 20 -16.21 -47.10 31.49
CA LEU A 20 -15.00 -46.32 31.73
C LEU A 20 -14.79 -45.40 30.52
N GLY A 21 -14.62 -44.10 30.81
CA GLY A 21 -14.32 -43.08 29.82
C GLY A 21 -13.05 -43.40 29.02
N PHE A 22 -12.96 -42.82 27.83
CA PHE A 22 -11.78 -42.80 26.98
C PHE A 22 -10.59 -42.17 27.72
N GLY A 23 -9.85 -42.98 28.46
CA GLY A 23 -8.56 -42.64 29.04
C GLY A 23 -7.47 -43.40 28.30
N VAL A 24 -6.39 -42.71 27.93
CA VAL A 24 -5.15 -43.33 27.48
C VAL A 24 -4.57 -44.17 28.63
N ASP A 25 -3.98 -45.32 28.33
CA ASP A 25 -3.38 -46.22 29.33
C ASP A 25 -2.35 -45.48 30.21
N PRO A 26 -2.52 -45.44 31.55
CA PRO A 26 -1.56 -44.83 32.47
C PRO A 26 -0.12 -45.33 32.31
N ALA A 27 0.08 -46.54 31.78
CA ALA A 27 1.41 -47.08 31.50
C ALA A 27 2.19 -46.22 30.47
N LEU A 28 1.49 -45.53 29.56
CA LEU A 28 2.06 -44.75 28.46
C LEU A 28 2.33 -43.28 28.83
N HIS A 29 1.90 -42.83 30.01
CA HIS A 29 2.13 -41.47 30.50
C HIS A 29 3.37 -41.40 31.40
N ILE A 30 4.09 -40.30 31.25
CA ILE A 30 5.17 -39.88 32.14
C ILE A 30 4.86 -38.43 32.53
N ASN A 31 4.34 -38.24 33.75
CA ASN A 31 4.16 -36.90 34.30
C ASN A 31 5.45 -36.45 34.97
N VAL A 32 6.16 -35.50 34.35
CA VAL A 32 7.49 -35.09 34.80
C VAL A 32 7.44 -34.44 36.18
N PHE A 33 6.35 -33.73 36.52
CA PHE A 33 6.20 -33.06 37.82
C PHE A 33 5.93 -34.02 38.99
N ASP A 34 5.12 -35.05 38.77
CA ASP A 34 4.80 -36.03 39.81
C ASP A 34 6.04 -36.84 40.20
N GLU A 35 6.85 -37.16 39.21
CA GLU A 35 8.08 -37.92 39.38
C GLU A 35 9.22 -37.09 39.98
N LEU A 36 9.30 -35.79 39.66
CA LEU A 36 10.26 -34.87 40.28
C LEU A 36 9.95 -34.57 41.75
N LYS A 37 8.73 -34.86 42.24
CA LYS A 37 8.26 -34.52 43.60
C LYS A 37 8.60 -33.08 43.99
N LEU A 38 8.32 -32.12 43.10
CA LEU A 38 8.63 -30.68 43.21
C LEU A 38 7.87 -29.94 44.35
N GLY A 39 7.72 -30.51 45.54
CA GLY A 39 6.98 -29.95 46.67
C GLY A 39 7.82 -29.60 47.91
N GLU A 40 9.03 -30.15 48.06
CA GLU A 40 9.79 -30.07 49.33
C GLU A 40 11.02 -29.14 49.26
N SER A 41 10.95 -28.07 48.47
CA SER A 41 11.98 -27.02 48.25
C SER A 41 13.07 -27.36 47.21
N HIS A 42 12.80 -27.03 45.95
CA HIS A 42 13.85 -26.82 44.96
C HIS A 42 14.16 -25.33 44.93
N ALA A 43 15.41 -24.94 45.23
CA ALA A 43 15.85 -23.55 45.15
C ALA A 43 15.53 -22.99 43.76
N GLY A 44 14.87 -21.82 43.70
CA GLY A 44 14.49 -21.14 42.45
C GLY A 44 13.22 -21.65 41.76
N VAL A 45 12.51 -22.61 42.36
CA VAL A 45 11.21 -23.12 41.85
C VAL A 45 10.14 -23.03 42.93
N PHE A 46 9.03 -22.35 42.64
CA PHE A 46 7.96 -22.10 43.60
C PHE A 46 6.62 -22.59 43.06
N GLN A 47 5.84 -23.30 43.89
CA GLN A 47 4.48 -23.66 43.52
C GLN A 47 3.59 -22.42 43.47
N VAL A 48 2.82 -22.26 42.39
CA VAL A 48 1.93 -21.12 42.15
C VAL A 48 0.58 -21.59 41.59
N GLN A 49 -0.39 -20.67 41.49
CA GLN A 49 -1.63 -20.95 40.79
C GLN A 49 -1.37 -21.05 39.28
N GLY A 50 -1.89 -22.13 38.67
CA GLY A 50 -1.70 -22.45 37.27
C GLY A 50 -2.80 -21.94 36.35
N PHE A 51 -2.78 -22.46 35.12
CA PHE A 51 -3.81 -22.33 34.10
C PHE A 51 -5.16 -22.94 34.56
N HIS A 52 -5.11 -24.05 35.29
CA HIS A 52 -6.27 -24.71 35.90
C HIS A 52 -5.90 -25.26 37.29
N ASN A 53 -6.91 -25.71 38.05
CA ASN A 53 -6.76 -26.11 39.45
C ASN A 53 -6.62 -27.63 39.66
N GLU A 54 -6.55 -28.43 38.59
CA GLU A 54 -6.54 -29.91 38.71
C GLU A 54 -5.13 -30.47 38.92
N SER A 55 -4.10 -29.70 38.54
CA SER A 55 -2.69 -30.06 38.70
C SER A 55 -1.90 -28.90 39.30
N ARG A 56 -0.66 -29.18 39.73
CA ARG A 56 0.23 -28.16 40.32
C ARG A 56 0.98 -27.42 39.22
N ALA A 57 1.10 -26.10 39.36
CA ALA A 57 1.94 -25.26 38.52
C ALA A 57 3.15 -24.75 39.30
N PHE A 58 4.26 -24.56 38.60
CA PHE A 58 5.53 -24.14 39.19
C PHE A 58 6.12 -22.95 38.44
N LEU A 59 6.47 -21.90 39.19
CA LEU A 59 7.19 -20.73 38.74
C LEU A 59 8.70 -21.01 38.80
N PHE A 60 9.37 -20.85 37.66
CA PHE A 60 10.82 -20.94 37.50
C PHE A 60 11.39 -19.52 37.45
N GLN A 61 12.16 -19.15 38.47
CA GLN A 61 12.74 -17.81 38.61
C GLN A 61 14.12 -17.68 37.97
N ASP A 62 14.63 -16.45 37.87
CA ASP A 62 16.00 -16.14 37.45
C ASP A 62 17.04 -16.36 38.55
N SER A 63 17.07 -17.57 39.11
CA SER A 63 18.04 -17.95 40.14
C SER A 63 18.66 -19.30 39.81
N TRP A 64 19.85 -19.54 40.38
CA TRP A 64 20.49 -20.84 40.30
C TRP A 64 19.55 -21.92 40.83
N ARG A 65 19.40 -22.99 40.06
CA ARG A 65 18.51 -24.10 40.38
C ARG A 65 19.02 -25.41 39.77
N ASN A 66 18.62 -26.51 40.39
CA ASN A 66 18.98 -27.85 39.96
C ASN A 66 17.73 -28.72 39.90
N VAL A 67 16.97 -28.60 38.81
CA VAL A 67 15.73 -29.35 38.57
C VAL A 67 16.04 -30.57 37.69
N ARG A 68 16.80 -31.50 38.28
CA ARG A 68 17.18 -32.78 37.67
C ARG A 68 16.31 -33.89 38.27
N VAL A 69 15.80 -34.78 37.42
CA VAL A 69 15.12 -36.01 37.87
C VAL A 69 16.14 -36.93 38.55
N LYS A 70 15.77 -37.51 39.70
CA LYS A 70 16.61 -38.49 40.40
C LYS A 70 16.91 -39.69 39.49
N GLU A 71 18.09 -40.27 39.60
CA GLU A 71 18.60 -41.28 38.66
C GLU A 71 17.72 -42.52 38.60
N ASP A 72 17.23 -43.02 39.74
CA ASP A 72 16.32 -44.15 39.84
C ASP A 72 14.98 -43.90 39.13
N VAL A 73 14.44 -42.70 39.28
CA VAL A 73 13.18 -42.28 38.65
C VAL A 73 13.37 -41.99 37.16
N ALA A 74 14.48 -41.35 36.80
CA ALA A 74 14.84 -41.07 35.41
C ALA A 74 14.97 -42.37 34.62
N GLU A 75 15.62 -43.40 35.17
CA GLU A 75 15.76 -44.70 34.51
C GLU A 75 14.39 -45.33 34.18
N VAL A 76 13.42 -45.25 35.10
CA VAL A 76 12.05 -45.74 34.87
C VAL A 76 11.34 -44.95 33.76
N MET A 77 11.50 -43.62 33.73
CA MET A 77 10.96 -42.79 32.65
C MET A 77 11.56 -43.17 31.30
N LEU A 78 12.89 -43.28 31.25
CA LEU A 78 13.64 -43.50 30.02
C LEU A 78 13.40 -44.91 29.49
N GLN A 79 13.22 -45.90 30.36
CA GLN A 79 12.84 -47.26 29.95
C GLN A 79 11.52 -47.27 29.16
N LYS A 80 10.56 -46.39 29.46
CA LYS A 80 9.32 -46.27 28.68
C LYS A 80 9.54 -45.66 27.29
N LEU A 81 10.57 -44.83 27.13
CA LEU A 81 10.93 -44.17 25.86
C LEU A 81 11.91 -44.97 25.01
N ARG A 82 12.71 -45.86 25.63
CA ARG A 82 13.69 -46.69 24.91
C ARG A 82 13.05 -47.47 23.78
N ASP A 83 13.71 -47.43 22.62
CA ASP A 83 13.29 -48.08 21.37
C ASP A 83 11.95 -47.59 20.81
N LYS A 84 11.38 -46.51 21.34
CA LYS A 84 10.15 -45.90 20.82
C LYS A 84 10.49 -44.85 19.78
N THR A 85 9.77 -44.89 18.67
CA THR A 85 9.91 -43.95 17.56
C THR A 85 8.77 -42.93 17.50
N GLU A 86 7.75 -43.12 18.35
CA GLU A 86 6.57 -42.26 18.40
C GLU A 86 6.27 -41.86 19.85
N PHE A 87 6.21 -40.56 20.08
CA PHE A 87 5.95 -39.98 21.39
C PHE A 87 5.48 -38.54 21.23
N THR A 88 4.86 -37.98 22.25
CA THR A 88 4.43 -36.59 22.29
C THR A 88 4.96 -35.92 23.54
N VAL A 89 5.57 -34.75 23.37
CA VAL A 89 5.95 -33.83 24.46
C VAL A 89 4.82 -32.84 24.67
N LEU A 90 4.27 -32.79 25.88
CA LEU A 90 3.20 -31.86 26.25
C LEU A 90 3.70 -30.90 27.31
N ALA A 91 3.30 -29.64 27.22
CA ALA A 91 3.53 -28.64 28.27
C ALA A 91 2.43 -27.57 28.24
N THR A 92 1.96 -27.14 29.40
CA THR A 92 1.18 -25.92 29.55
C THR A 92 2.08 -24.86 30.19
N LEU A 93 2.36 -23.75 29.51
CA LEU A 93 3.37 -22.80 29.97
C LEU A 93 2.98 -21.35 29.77
N LYS A 94 3.53 -20.48 30.60
CA LYS A 94 3.47 -19.02 30.49
C LYS A 94 4.88 -18.47 30.65
N GLN A 95 5.50 -18.11 29.54
CA GLN A 95 6.91 -17.68 29.51
C GLN A 95 7.04 -16.17 29.58
N GLU A 96 8.06 -15.68 30.29
CA GLU A 96 8.36 -14.25 30.35
C GLU A 96 8.74 -13.69 28.97
N ARG A 97 8.38 -12.43 28.72
CA ARG A 97 8.57 -11.80 27.40
C ARG A 97 10.02 -11.82 26.95
N LEU A 98 10.25 -12.20 25.70
CA LEU A 98 11.56 -12.24 25.04
C LEU A 98 12.61 -13.15 25.72
N ASN A 99 12.20 -13.97 26.69
CA ASN A 99 13.10 -14.87 27.38
C ASN A 99 13.35 -16.14 26.56
N SER A 100 14.55 -16.71 26.65
CA SER A 100 14.85 -18.01 26.02
C SER A 100 15.20 -19.04 27.09
N GLY A 101 14.67 -20.25 26.97
CA GLY A 101 14.94 -21.30 27.93
C GLY A 101 14.46 -22.67 27.47
N VAL A 102 14.99 -23.69 28.14
CA VAL A 102 14.70 -25.10 27.83
C VAL A 102 13.53 -25.57 28.67
N LEU A 103 12.52 -26.14 28.01
CA LEU A 103 11.34 -26.67 28.66
C LEU A 103 11.64 -28.05 29.26
N LEU A 104 12.21 -28.94 28.46
CA LEU A 104 12.57 -30.30 28.81
C LEU A 104 13.87 -30.68 28.09
N SER A 105 14.80 -31.32 28.79
CA SER A 105 16.05 -31.82 28.22
C SER A 105 16.36 -33.23 28.72
N ILE A 106 16.67 -34.12 27.79
CA ILE A 106 17.16 -35.48 28.02
C ILE A 106 18.54 -35.58 27.38
N HIS A 107 19.57 -35.77 28.20
CA HIS A 107 20.95 -35.74 27.74
C HIS A 107 21.82 -36.72 28.50
N TYR A 108 22.80 -37.25 27.76
CA TYR A 108 23.81 -38.17 28.24
C TYR A 108 25.17 -37.62 27.86
N ALA A 109 25.99 -37.34 28.87
CA ALA A 109 27.21 -36.55 28.74
C ALA A 109 26.92 -35.23 27.98
N GLU A 110 27.62 -34.99 26.86
CA GLU A 110 27.47 -33.78 26.03
C GLU A 110 26.41 -33.90 24.93
N HIS A 111 25.71 -35.04 24.84
CA HIS A 111 24.78 -35.32 23.74
C HIS A 111 23.33 -35.10 24.15
N ARG A 112 22.61 -34.30 23.35
CA ARG A 112 21.18 -34.06 23.49
C ARG A 112 20.42 -35.14 22.73
N TYR A 113 19.72 -36.01 23.45
CA TYR A 113 18.88 -37.05 22.85
C TYR A 113 17.52 -36.50 22.47
N LEU A 114 16.95 -35.68 23.35
CA LEU A 114 15.72 -34.95 23.13
C LEU A 114 15.79 -33.66 23.94
N GLU A 115 15.66 -32.51 23.29
CA GLU A 115 15.57 -31.22 24.00
C GLU A 115 14.57 -30.31 23.30
N LEU A 116 13.63 -29.76 24.08
CA LEU A 116 12.65 -28.78 23.62
C LEU A 116 13.00 -27.42 24.21
N GLU A 117 13.37 -26.49 23.33
CA GLU A 117 13.77 -25.13 23.69
C GLU A 117 12.75 -24.12 23.13
N SER A 118 12.43 -23.11 23.92
CA SER A 118 11.67 -21.94 23.47
C SER A 118 12.59 -20.72 23.48
N SER A 119 12.77 -20.08 22.33
CA SER A 119 13.59 -18.87 22.17
C SER A 119 12.72 -17.65 21.92
N GLY A 120 12.47 -16.86 22.96
CA GLY A 120 11.73 -15.60 22.85
C GLY A 120 12.49 -14.50 22.10
N GLN A 121 13.83 -14.53 22.08
CA GLN A 121 14.62 -13.55 21.33
C GLN A 121 14.52 -13.75 19.82
N ARG A 122 14.33 -14.99 19.38
CA ARG A 122 14.23 -15.36 17.96
C ARG A 122 12.81 -15.68 17.52
N ASN A 123 11.85 -15.72 18.44
CA ASN A 123 10.47 -16.15 18.21
C ASN A 123 10.39 -17.55 17.56
N GLU A 124 11.12 -18.49 18.15
CA GLU A 124 11.25 -19.85 17.63
C GLU A 124 11.07 -20.89 18.75
N ILE A 125 10.44 -22.00 18.40
CA ILE A 125 10.48 -23.25 19.19
C ILE A 125 11.44 -24.20 18.49
N ARG A 126 12.30 -24.87 19.25
CA ARG A 126 13.33 -25.75 18.72
C ARG A 126 13.24 -27.13 19.33
N LEU A 127 13.18 -28.13 18.46
CA LEU A 127 13.26 -29.53 18.84
C LEU A 127 14.62 -30.08 18.44
N HIS A 128 15.47 -30.36 19.41
CA HIS A 128 16.72 -31.08 19.21
C HIS A 128 16.48 -32.57 19.40
N TYR A 129 16.93 -33.37 18.45
CA TYR A 129 16.85 -34.83 18.52
C TYR A 129 18.07 -35.46 17.85
N ARG A 130 18.27 -36.75 18.11
CA ARG A 130 19.33 -37.54 17.49
C ARG A 130 18.73 -38.62 16.61
N THR A 131 19.36 -38.89 15.46
CA THR A 131 18.96 -39.98 14.56
C THR A 131 19.75 -41.26 14.81
N ARG A 132 19.38 -42.37 14.16
CA ARG A 132 20.07 -43.67 14.33
C ARG A 132 21.54 -43.62 13.93
N ASP A 133 21.90 -42.78 12.96
CA ASP A 133 23.27 -42.57 12.51
C ASP A 133 24.06 -41.65 13.46
N GLN A 134 23.56 -41.45 14.67
CA GLN A 134 24.18 -40.65 15.72
C GLN A 134 24.31 -39.15 15.42
N ARG A 135 23.71 -38.66 14.32
CA ARG A 135 23.68 -37.25 13.95
C ARG A 135 22.70 -36.46 14.80
N GLN A 136 23.09 -35.24 15.16
CA GLN A 136 22.23 -34.29 15.88
C GLN A 136 21.46 -33.43 14.87
N HIS A 137 20.15 -33.35 15.05
CA HIS A 137 19.24 -32.55 14.23
C HIS A 137 18.51 -31.53 15.11
N THR A 138 18.12 -30.41 14.49
CA THR A 138 17.34 -29.35 15.14
C THR A 138 16.22 -28.93 14.20
N GLU A 139 14.98 -29.23 14.56
CA GLU A 139 13.82 -28.63 13.90
C GLU A 139 13.54 -27.27 14.53
N VAL A 140 13.38 -26.26 13.67
CA VAL A 140 13.06 -24.88 14.08
C VAL A 140 11.67 -24.53 13.59
N PHE A 141 10.80 -24.17 14.51
CA PHE A 141 9.43 -23.75 14.25
C PHE A 141 9.30 -22.25 14.56
N PRO A 142 9.05 -21.38 13.57
CA PRO A 142 8.80 -19.97 13.81
C PRO A 142 7.48 -19.80 14.57
N TYR A 143 7.56 -19.60 15.88
CA TYR A 143 6.42 -19.36 16.77
C TYR A 143 6.91 -18.75 18.09
N SER A 144 6.21 -17.72 18.57
CA SER A 144 6.57 -17.07 19.83
C SER A 144 5.70 -17.59 20.98
N LEU A 145 6.33 -18.24 21.96
CA LEU A 145 5.68 -18.60 23.24
C LEU A 145 5.99 -17.60 24.37
N ALA A 146 6.96 -16.71 24.14
CA ALA A 146 7.50 -15.79 25.13
C ALA A 146 6.80 -14.42 25.04
N ASP A 147 5.48 -14.42 25.24
CA ASP A 147 4.60 -13.24 25.12
C ASP A 147 3.91 -12.86 26.44
N ALA A 148 4.16 -13.64 27.51
CA ALA A 148 3.51 -13.58 28.82
C ALA A 148 2.02 -13.98 28.84
N HIS A 149 1.56 -14.79 27.89
CA HIS A 149 0.28 -15.48 27.94
C HIS A 149 0.46 -16.98 28.18
N TRP A 150 -0.64 -17.65 28.53
CA TRP A 150 -0.66 -19.09 28.69
C TRP A 150 -0.78 -19.77 27.32
N HIS A 151 0.03 -20.79 27.10
CA HIS A 151 -0.01 -21.63 25.92
C HIS A 151 -0.05 -23.11 26.28
N LYS A 152 -0.87 -23.86 25.54
CA LYS A 152 -0.85 -25.32 25.50
C LYS A 152 0.02 -25.78 24.35
N LEU A 153 1.22 -26.27 24.65
CA LEU A 153 2.19 -26.75 23.68
C LEU A 153 2.15 -28.28 23.59
N SER A 154 2.07 -28.79 22.37
CA SER A 154 2.23 -30.22 22.09
C SER A 154 3.11 -30.45 20.88
N VAL A 155 4.20 -31.21 21.06
CA VAL A 155 5.10 -31.64 19.99
C VAL A 155 4.97 -33.14 19.83
N ALA A 156 4.20 -33.56 18.83
CA ALA A 156 3.98 -34.96 18.49
C ALA A 156 5.03 -35.42 17.49
N VAL A 157 5.81 -36.42 17.85
CA VAL A 157 6.89 -37.00 17.05
C VAL A 157 6.47 -38.41 16.64
N SER A 158 6.64 -38.72 15.36
CA SER A 158 6.45 -40.03 14.77
C SER A 158 7.73 -40.46 14.04
N ILE A 159 7.69 -41.63 13.38
CA ILE A 159 8.84 -42.19 12.65
C ILE A 159 9.38 -41.23 11.57
N SER A 160 8.52 -40.42 10.96
CA SER A 160 8.89 -39.56 9.82
C SER A 160 8.29 -38.16 9.86
N HIS A 161 7.46 -37.86 10.84
CA HIS A 161 6.81 -36.56 10.95
C HIS A 161 6.90 -36.03 12.38
N VAL A 162 7.04 -34.72 12.49
CA VAL A 162 6.79 -33.97 13.71
C VAL A 162 5.65 -32.99 13.48
N VAL A 163 4.70 -32.96 14.40
CA VAL A 163 3.54 -32.08 14.37
C VAL A 163 3.54 -31.20 15.61
N LEU A 164 3.63 -29.90 15.39
CA LEU A 164 3.52 -28.89 16.44
C LEU A 164 2.08 -28.43 16.55
N HIS A 165 1.53 -28.55 17.76
CA HIS A 165 0.28 -27.92 18.14
C HIS A 165 0.52 -26.84 19.19
N VAL A 166 -0.15 -25.71 19.02
CA VAL A 166 -0.22 -24.65 20.04
C VAL A 166 -1.69 -24.28 20.23
N ASP A 167 -2.13 -24.24 21.49
CA ASP A 167 -3.50 -23.89 21.88
C ASP A 167 -4.56 -24.72 21.16
N CYS A 168 -4.30 -26.03 21.07
CA CYS A 168 -5.14 -27.01 20.38
C CYS A 168 -5.30 -26.78 18.87
N ASN A 169 -4.43 -25.99 18.24
CA ASN A 169 -4.38 -25.82 16.80
C ASN A 169 -3.11 -26.46 16.23
N ARG A 170 -3.23 -27.18 15.11
CA ARG A 170 -2.07 -27.71 14.38
C ARG A 170 -1.38 -26.56 13.65
N ILE A 171 -0.19 -26.17 14.11
CA ILE A 171 0.55 -25.02 13.58
C ILE A 171 1.52 -25.46 12.48
N TYR A 172 2.30 -26.50 12.73
CA TYR A 172 3.28 -27.02 11.76
C TYR A 172 3.25 -28.54 11.68
N GLU A 173 3.54 -29.05 10.50
CA GLU A 173 3.81 -30.46 10.23
C GLU A 173 5.05 -30.53 9.34
N ARG A 174 6.07 -31.27 9.79
CA ARG A 174 7.36 -31.39 9.10
C ARG A 174 7.72 -32.85 8.95
N VAL A 175 8.29 -33.18 7.79
CA VAL A 175 8.94 -34.46 7.57
C VAL A 175 10.33 -34.42 8.21
N ILE A 176 10.64 -35.38 9.07
CA ILE A 176 11.90 -35.48 9.81
C ILE A 176 12.57 -36.84 9.57
N GLU A 177 13.87 -36.90 9.82
CA GLU A 177 14.57 -38.19 9.93
C GLU A 177 14.14 -38.90 11.21
N ASN A 178 14.11 -40.24 11.18
CA ASN A 178 13.63 -41.05 12.30
C ASN A 178 14.47 -40.81 13.58
N PRO A 179 13.86 -40.25 14.64
CA PRO A 179 14.55 -40.05 15.91
C PRO A 179 14.92 -41.39 16.54
N SER A 180 16.16 -41.49 17.04
CA SER A 180 16.65 -42.64 17.78
C SER A 180 16.46 -42.41 19.27
N MET A 181 15.65 -43.26 19.90
CA MET A 181 15.50 -43.34 21.35
C MET A 181 16.30 -44.51 21.95
N ASP A 182 17.47 -44.80 21.41
CA ASP A 182 18.46 -45.70 22.03
C ASP A 182 19.19 -44.97 23.17
N ILE A 183 18.47 -44.76 24.28
CA ILE A 183 18.90 -43.90 25.39
C ILE A 183 19.75 -44.71 26.41
N PRO A 184 21.01 -44.33 26.71
CA PRO A 184 21.85 -45.02 27.69
C PRO A 184 21.31 -44.96 29.13
N SER A 185 21.80 -45.86 29.99
CA SER A 185 21.36 -46.02 31.40
C SER A 185 21.80 -44.91 32.36
N ASP A 186 22.81 -44.09 32.02
CA ASP A 186 23.21 -42.93 32.85
C ASP A 186 22.72 -41.59 32.26
N THR A 187 21.60 -41.62 31.54
CA THR A 187 21.03 -40.41 30.93
C THR A 187 20.31 -39.58 31.98
N THR A 188 20.45 -38.27 31.89
CA THR A 188 19.86 -37.32 32.83
C THR A 188 18.69 -36.57 32.19
N VAL A 189 17.63 -36.36 32.98
CA VAL A 189 16.42 -35.66 32.58
C VAL A 189 16.29 -34.38 33.40
N TRP A 190 16.09 -33.26 32.72
CA TRP A 190 16.05 -31.93 33.33
C TRP A 190 14.82 -31.17 32.86
N LEU A 191 14.23 -30.42 33.78
CA LEU A 191 13.02 -29.64 33.53
C LEU A 191 13.30 -28.15 33.73
N GLY A 192 12.91 -27.31 32.77
CA GLY A 192 13.11 -25.87 32.87
C GLY A 192 14.58 -25.43 32.81
N GLN A 193 15.51 -26.32 32.46
CA GLN A 193 16.93 -26.06 32.32
C GLN A 193 17.61 -27.14 31.45
N ARG A 194 18.73 -26.78 30.81
CA ARG A 194 19.54 -27.74 30.05
C ARG A 194 20.45 -28.54 30.97
N ASN A 195 21.03 -27.90 31.97
CA ASN A 195 21.92 -28.53 32.96
C ASN A 195 21.99 -27.63 34.20
N GLN A 196 22.97 -27.82 35.07
CA GLN A 196 23.14 -27.02 36.30
C GLN A 196 23.56 -25.55 36.05
N ALA A 197 23.97 -25.17 34.83
CA ALA A 197 24.52 -23.84 34.54
C ALA A 197 23.82 -23.09 33.39
N HIS A 198 23.11 -23.79 32.50
CA HIS A 198 22.63 -23.24 31.23
C HIS A 198 21.17 -23.59 30.92
N GLY A 199 20.56 -22.80 30.03
CA GLY A 199 19.25 -23.09 29.45
C GLY A 199 18.06 -22.78 30.36
N TYR A 200 18.21 -21.90 31.34
CA TYR A 200 17.18 -21.60 32.33
C TYR A 200 15.91 -21.00 31.71
N PHE A 201 14.80 -21.74 31.77
CA PHE A 201 13.46 -21.23 31.52
C PHE A 201 12.98 -20.24 32.58
N LYS A 202 12.32 -19.15 32.18
CA LYS A 202 11.71 -18.18 33.09
C LYS A 202 10.23 -18.03 32.80
N GLY A 203 9.42 -18.27 33.82
CA GLY A 203 7.97 -18.30 33.70
C GLY A 203 7.35 -19.45 34.48
N ILE A 204 6.11 -19.78 34.15
CA ILE A 204 5.32 -20.80 34.84
C ILE A 204 5.13 -21.98 33.91
N MET A 205 5.32 -23.20 34.42
CA MET A 205 4.97 -24.44 33.72
C MET A 205 4.00 -25.28 34.55
N GLN A 206 3.10 -25.96 33.85
CA GLN A 206 2.08 -26.88 34.35
C GLN A 206 1.94 -28.03 33.34
N ASP A 207 1.56 -29.22 33.80
CA ASP A 207 1.29 -30.40 32.95
C ASP A 207 2.41 -30.77 31.96
N VAL A 208 3.69 -30.73 32.37
CA VAL A 208 4.75 -31.23 31.51
C VAL A 208 4.73 -32.76 31.51
N GLN A 209 4.42 -33.34 30.36
CA GLN A 209 4.24 -34.78 30.20
C GLN A 209 4.93 -35.31 28.93
N LEU A 210 5.39 -36.56 29.00
CA LEU A 210 5.78 -37.35 27.84
C LEU A 210 4.77 -38.49 27.69
N VAL A 211 4.16 -38.59 26.51
CA VAL A 211 3.19 -39.64 26.19
C VAL A 211 3.77 -40.49 25.07
N VAL A 212 3.88 -41.80 25.27
CA VAL A 212 4.50 -42.73 24.29
C VAL A 212 3.50 -43.11 23.18
N MET A 213 2.96 -42.10 22.50
CA MET A 213 2.10 -42.20 21.32
C MET A 213 2.18 -40.90 20.50
N PRO A 214 1.98 -40.93 19.17
CA PRO A 214 1.99 -39.73 18.34
C PRO A 214 0.72 -38.88 18.49
N GLN A 215 -0.40 -39.49 18.91
CA GLN A 215 -1.65 -38.79 19.24
C GLN A 215 -1.75 -38.38 20.73
N GLY A 216 -0.61 -38.17 21.39
CA GLY A 216 -0.58 -37.75 22.79
C GLY A 216 -1.25 -36.38 23.02
N TYR A 217 -1.32 -35.53 22.00
CA TYR A 217 -1.99 -34.22 22.06
C TYR A 217 -3.47 -34.28 22.49
N ILE A 218 -4.13 -35.43 22.31
CA ILE A 218 -5.52 -35.65 22.70
C ILE A 218 -5.72 -35.50 24.21
N SER A 219 -4.70 -35.82 25.02
CA SER A 219 -4.81 -35.66 26.48
C SER A 219 -4.94 -34.20 26.91
N GLN A 220 -4.34 -33.26 26.16
CA GLN A 220 -4.43 -31.82 26.41
C GLN A 220 -5.62 -31.18 25.66
N CYS A 221 -6.03 -31.80 24.55
CA CYS A 221 -7.03 -31.31 23.58
C CYS A 221 -7.91 -32.48 23.06
N PRO A 222 -8.88 -32.98 23.85
CA PRO A 222 -9.66 -34.18 23.53
C PRO A 222 -10.56 -34.04 22.29
N ASP A 223 -10.96 -32.82 21.95
CA ASP A 223 -11.82 -32.55 20.79
C ASP A 223 -11.06 -32.65 19.46
N LEU A 224 -9.72 -32.69 19.46
CA LEU A 224 -8.93 -32.77 18.22
C LEU A 224 -9.12 -34.10 17.47
N ASN A 225 -9.59 -35.16 18.15
CA ASN A 225 -9.81 -36.49 17.56
C ASN A 225 -11.29 -36.79 17.27
N ARG A 226 -12.20 -35.82 17.43
CA ARG A 226 -13.59 -35.96 16.96
C ARG A 226 -13.63 -35.86 15.43
N THR A 227 -13.19 -36.92 14.77
CA THR A 227 -13.32 -37.10 13.33
C THR A 227 -14.69 -37.71 13.01
N CYS A 228 -15.66 -36.87 12.65
CA CYS A 228 -16.37 -37.19 11.42
C CYS A 228 -15.54 -36.52 10.31
N PRO A 229 -14.97 -37.27 9.35
CA PRO A 229 -14.07 -36.73 8.33
C PRO A 229 -14.75 -35.73 7.39
N THR A 230 -16.09 -35.65 7.41
CA THR A 230 -16.83 -34.55 6.80
C THR A 230 -17.23 -33.47 7.80
N CYS A 231 -17.24 -33.66 9.13
CA CYS A 231 -17.63 -32.60 10.07
C CYS A 231 -16.50 -31.67 10.47
N ASN A 232 -15.22 -32.02 10.40
CA ASN A 232 -14.18 -31.02 10.67
C ASN A 232 -13.90 -30.17 9.43
N ASP A 233 -14.11 -30.74 8.24
CA ASP A 233 -14.21 -29.97 7.00
C ASP A 233 -15.57 -29.31 6.84
N PHE A 234 -16.69 -29.83 7.37
CA PHE A 234 -18.00 -29.16 7.34
C PHE A 234 -18.16 -28.19 8.50
N HIS A 235 -17.59 -28.37 9.68
CA HIS A 235 -17.47 -27.29 10.68
C HIS A 235 -16.39 -26.33 10.26
N GLY A 236 -15.29 -26.76 9.64
CA GLY A 236 -14.32 -25.86 9.03
C GLY A 236 -14.95 -25.06 7.90
N LEU A 237 -15.79 -25.68 7.05
CA LEU A 237 -16.52 -25.03 5.96
C LEU A 237 -17.71 -24.25 6.48
N VAL A 238 -18.47 -24.72 7.48
CA VAL A 238 -19.59 -24.01 8.11
C VAL A 238 -19.06 -22.87 8.95
N GLN A 239 -17.95 -23.02 9.65
CA GLN A 239 -17.27 -21.95 10.36
C GLN A 239 -16.65 -20.98 9.36
N LYS A 240 -16.07 -21.44 8.25
CA LYS A 240 -15.65 -20.55 7.17
C LYS A 240 -16.82 -19.92 6.43
N ILE A 241 -17.97 -20.57 6.31
CA ILE A 241 -19.21 -20.03 5.72
C ILE A 241 -19.86 -19.07 6.70
N MET A 242 -19.82 -19.33 8.00
CA MET A 242 -20.31 -18.44 9.06
C MET A 242 -19.36 -17.26 9.26
N GLU A 243 -18.05 -17.45 9.11
CA GLU A 243 -17.05 -16.39 9.05
C GLU A 243 -17.18 -15.63 7.74
N LEU A 244 -17.44 -16.29 6.60
CA LEU A 244 -17.73 -15.62 5.33
C LEU A 244 -19.09 -14.92 5.38
N GLN A 245 -20.08 -15.44 6.08
CA GLN A 245 -21.40 -14.84 6.30
C GLN A 245 -21.32 -13.71 7.32
N ASP A 246 -20.46 -13.80 8.34
CA ASP A 246 -20.17 -12.73 9.29
C ASP A 246 -19.33 -11.65 8.61
N VAL A 247 -18.38 -12.02 7.76
CA VAL A 247 -17.65 -11.09 6.89
C VAL A 247 -18.60 -10.54 5.84
N LEU A 248 -19.51 -11.30 5.24
CA LEU A 248 -20.53 -10.81 4.29
C LEU A 248 -21.56 -9.93 4.98
N ALA A 249 -21.95 -10.23 6.21
CA ALA A 249 -22.89 -9.42 6.99
C ALA A 249 -22.19 -8.16 7.52
N LYS A 250 -20.93 -8.24 7.95
CA LYS A 250 -20.11 -7.08 8.32
C LYS A 250 -19.72 -6.26 7.12
N THR A 251 -19.44 -6.86 5.96
CA THR A 251 -19.15 -6.14 4.72
C THR A 251 -20.42 -5.62 4.11
N SER A 252 -21.55 -6.31 4.16
CA SER A 252 -22.87 -5.82 3.75
C SER A 252 -23.39 -4.75 4.71
N SER A 253 -23.10 -4.82 6.01
CA SER A 253 -23.39 -3.75 6.97
C SER A 253 -22.43 -2.58 6.80
N LYS A 254 -21.14 -2.82 6.53
CA LYS A 254 -20.19 -1.76 6.17
C LYS A 254 -20.48 -1.18 4.80
N LEU A 255 -20.97 -1.97 3.85
CA LEU A 255 -21.36 -1.58 2.51
C LEU A 255 -22.68 -0.84 2.60
N SER A 256 -23.68 -1.31 3.34
CA SER A 256 -24.93 -0.60 3.63
C SER A 256 -24.66 0.68 4.39
N ARG A 257 -23.74 0.70 5.36
CA ARG A 257 -23.32 1.92 6.06
C ARG A 257 -22.45 2.83 5.17
N ALA A 258 -21.68 2.24 4.24
CA ALA A 258 -20.94 2.99 3.24
C ALA A 258 -21.86 3.49 2.13
N GLU A 259 -22.94 2.79 1.80
CA GLU A 259 -24.00 3.10 0.85
C GLU A 259 -24.92 4.13 1.46
N GLU A 260 -25.21 4.10 2.75
CA GLU A 260 -26.00 5.08 3.49
C GLU A 260 -25.16 6.35 3.75
N LYS A 261 -23.85 6.19 3.99
CA LYS A 261 -22.89 7.29 3.99
C LYS A 261 -22.64 7.82 2.57
N MET A 262 -22.65 6.96 1.55
CA MET A 262 -22.57 7.31 0.14
C MET A 262 -23.88 7.90 -0.35
N GLN A 263 -25.04 7.55 0.22
CA GLN A 263 -26.37 8.11 -0.05
C GLN A 263 -26.49 9.46 0.65
N GLY A 264 -25.87 9.59 1.83
CA GLY A 264 -25.58 10.88 2.47
C GLY A 264 -24.57 11.74 1.71
N LEU A 265 -23.64 11.12 0.95
CA LEU A 265 -22.74 11.79 0.00
C LEU A 265 -23.34 11.93 -1.40
N ASP A 266 -24.41 11.22 -1.76
CA ASP A 266 -25.15 11.37 -3.03
C ASP A 266 -26.04 12.61 -2.96
N GLY A 267 -26.31 13.08 -1.73
CA GLY A 267 -26.76 14.46 -1.46
C GLY A 267 -25.63 15.49 -1.52
N CYS A 268 -24.36 15.07 -1.50
CA CYS A 268 -23.21 15.89 -1.86
C CYS A 268 -22.84 15.58 -3.31
N TYR A 269 -23.64 16.10 -4.25
CA TYR A 269 -23.18 16.30 -5.61
C TYR A 269 -21.83 17.02 -5.53
N CYS A 270 -20.72 16.30 -5.70
CA CYS A 270 -19.44 16.93 -5.96
C CYS A 270 -19.66 17.63 -7.28
N GLU A 271 -19.99 18.94 -7.25
CA GLU A 271 -19.94 19.78 -8.43
C GLU A 271 -18.57 19.53 -9.04
N ARG A 272 -18.56 18.75 -10.13
CA ARG A 272 -17.36 18.52 -10.89
C ARG A 272 -16.93 19.88 -11.34
N SER A 273 -15.76 20.27 -10.88
CA SER A 273 -15.24 21.60 -11.07
C SER A 273 -13.87 21.48 -11.68
N CYS A 274 -13.62 22.35 -12.64
CA CYS A 274 -12.34 22.45 -13.31
C CYS A 274 -11.59 23.64 -12.72
N SER A 275 -10.28 23.49 -12.52
CA SER A 275 -9.43 24.62 -12.15
C SER A 275 -8.51 24.98 -13.29
N MET A 276 -8.57 26.24 -13.72
CA MET A 276 -7.68 26.79 -14.75
C MET A 276 -7.19 28.16 -14.30
N ASN A 277 -5.88 28.39 -14.35
CA ASN A 277 -5.24 29.65 -13.92
C ASN A 277 -5.65 30.14 -12.51
N GLY A 278 -5.95 29.21 -11.60
CA GLY A 278 -6.36 29.49 -10.22
C GLY A 278 -7.85 29.87 -10.05
N VAL A 279 -8.62 29.90 -11.14
CA VAL A 279 -10.08 30.10 -11.12
C VAL A 279 -10.77 28.73 -11.12
N LEU A 280 -11.88 28.61 -10.40
CA LEU A 280 -12.70 27.41 -10.32
C LEU A 280 -13.95 27.58 -11.17
N TYR A 281 -14.16 26.68 -12.13
CA TYR A 281 -15.32 26.62 -13.02
C TYR A 281 -16.19 25.42 -12.66
N ARG A 282 -17.51 25.57 -12.75
CA ARG A 282 -18.48 24.48 -12.52
C ARG A 282 -18.68 23.65 -13.78
N GLU A 283 -19.20 22.43 -13.62
CA GLU A 283 -19.59 21.56 -14.75
C GLU A 283 -20.52 22.33 -15.72
N ASP A 284 -20.26 22.17 -17.03
CA ASP A 284 -20.92 22.85 -18.15
C ASP A 284 -20.73 24.38 -18.21
N GLU A 285 -19.94 24.96 -17.31
CA GLU A 285 -19.53 26.36 -17.40
C GLU A 285 -18.51 26.54 -18.52
N GLY A 286 -18.80 27.47 -19.43
CA GLY A 286 -17.94 27.86 -20.54
C GLY A 286 -17.36 29.25 -20.34
N TRP A 287 -16.10 29.43 -20.73
CA TRP A 287 -15.40 30.72 -20.71
C TRP A 287 -14.49 30.86 -21.91
N THR A 288 -14.20 32.11 -22.27
CA THR A 288 -13.22 32.43 -23.32
C THR A 288 -11.87 32.70 -22.69
N ASP A 289 -10.86 31.92 -23.08
CA ASP A 289 -9.47 32.15 -22.73
C ASP A 289 -8.71 32.62 -23.98
N GLY A 290 -8.65 33.94 -24.15
CA GLY A 290 -8.06 34.56 -25.33
C GLY A 290 -8.79 34.18 -26.63
N CYS A 291 -8.14 33.35 -27.44
CA CYS A 291 -8.68 32.83 -28.71
C CYS A 291 -9.18 31.38 -28.63
N ARG A 292 -9.50 30.91 -27.43
CA ARG A 292 -10.06 29.57 -27.20
C ARG A 292 -11.37 29.66 -26.45
N ASN A 293 -12.34 28.85 -26.85
CA ASN A 293 -13.56 28.64 -26.07
C ASN A 293 -13.35 27.38 -25.23
N CYS A 294 -13.32 27.56 -23.91
CA CYS A 294 -13.08 26.50 -22.96
C CYS A 294 -14.38 26.16 -22.23
N SER A 295 -14.58 24.88 -21.93
CA SER A 295 -15.69 24.42 -21.12
C SER A 295 -15.22 23.37 -20.12
N CYS A 296 -15.82 23.36 -18.95
CA CYS A 296 -15.58 22.32 -17.97
C CYS A 296 -16.52 21.14 -18.23
N TYR A 297 -15.97 20.03 -18.71
CA TYR A 297 -16.74 18.82 -18.97
C TYR A 297 -16.17 17.65 -18.19
N ASN A 298 -17.00 17.04 -17.33
CA ASN A 298 -16.64 15.91 -16.50
C ASN A 298 -15.37 16.15 -15.66
N GLY A 299 -15.24 17.36 -15.09
CA GLY A 299 -14.07 17.78 -14.32
C GLY A 299 -12.77 17.96 -15.12
N THR A 300 -12.84 17.97 -16.46
CA THR A 300 -11.71 18.25 -17.36
C THR A 300 -11.98 19.51 -18.18
N VAL A 301 -10.98 20.38 -18.32
CA VAL A 301 -11.08 21.54 -19.20
C VAL A 301 -10.93 21.09 -20.65
N GLN A 302 -11.92 21.39 -21.48
CA GLN A 302 -11.87 21.17 -22.92
C GLN A 302 -11.90 22.53 -23.63
N CYS A 303 -10.84 22.85 -24.38
CA CYS A 303 -10.71 24.11 -25.08
C CYS A 303 -10.62 23.88 -26.59
N GLU A 304 -11.42 24.63 -27.35
CA GLU A 304 -11.39 24.63 -28.81
C GLU A 304 -10.97 25.99 -29.35
N SER A 305 -10.25 26.02 -30.46
CA SER A 305 -9.83 27.26 -31.12
C SER A 305 -11.03 27.98 -31.73
N ILE A 306 -11.08 29.30 -31.56
CA ILE A 306 -12.13 30.12 -32.15
C ILE A 306 -11.82 30.32 -33.64
N SER A 307 -12.72 29.85 -34.51
CA SER A 307 -12.66 30.14 -35.94
C SER A 307 -13.37 31.46 -36.24
N CYS A 308 -12.63 32.46 -36.72
CA CYS A 308 -13.19 33.77 -37.05
C CYS A 308 -13.65 33.82 -38.51
N PRO A 309 -14.96 34.00 -38.79
CA PRO A 309 -15.42 34.27 -40.14
C PRO A 309 -14.94 35.64 -40.63
N PRO A 310 -14.77 35.85 -41.95
CA PRO A 310 -14.39 37.15 -42.50
C PRO A 310 -15.46 38.21 -42.18
N PRO A 311 -15.11 39.30 -41.48
CA PRO A 311 -16.07 40.32 -41.08
C PRO A 311 -16.57 41.14 -42.28
N GLN A 312 -17.87 41.39 -42.33
CA GLN A 312 -18.51 42.23 -43.34
C GLN A 312 -18.81 43.61 -42.73
N CYS A 313 -17.88 44.54 -42.90
CA CYS A 313 -17.99 45.86 -42.29
C CYS A 313 -18.73 46.87 -43.19
N PRO A 314 -19.59 47.73 -42.61
CA PRO A 314 -20.12 48.92 -43.28
C PRO A 314 -19.03 49.81 -43.88
N PRO A 315 -19.34 50.65 -44.89
CA PRO A 315 -18.35 51.47 -45.61
C PRO A 315 -17.51 52.41 -44.72
N ASP A 316 -18.08 52.88 -43.61
CA ASP A 316 -17.43 53.80 -42.67
C ASP A 316 -16.75 53.07 -41.48
N SER A 317 -16.50 51.77 -41.64
CA SER A 317 -15.85 50.94 -40.64
C SER A 317 -14.89 49.94 -41.28
N ALA A 318 -13.89 49.50 -40.52
CA ALA A 318 -12.95 48.48 -40.97
C ALA A 318 -12.73 47.43 -39.89
N PRO A 319 -12.39 46.18 -40.28
CA PRO A 319 -12.04 45.13 -39.33
C PRO A 319 -10.79 45.49 -38.53
N ALA A 320 -10.92 45.57 -37.21
CA ALA A 320 -9.80 45.78 -36.29
C ALA A 320 -9.91 44.87 -35.07
N TYR A 321 -8.77 44.57 -34.45
CA TYR A 321 -8.76 43.83 -33.19
C TYR A 321 -9.08 44.76 -32.02
N VAL A 322 -10.08 44.39 -31.22
CA VAL A 322 -10.45 45.12 -30.00
C VAL A 322 -9.81 44.44 -28.80
N PRO A 323 -9.29 45.18 -27.80
CA PRO A 323 -8.74 44.58 -26.58
C PRO A 323 -9.71 43.59 -25.93
N GLY A 324 -9.23 42.38 -25.65
CA GLY A 324 -10.01 41.31 -25.02
C GLY A 324 -10.86 40.45 -25.98
N THR A 325 -10.90 40.77 -27.27
CA THR A 325 -11.62 39.97 -28.28
C THR A 325 -10.65 39.16 -29.14
N CYS A 326 -11.07 37.95 -29.56
CA CYS A 326 -10.26 37.13 -30.46
C CYS A 326 -10.44 37.55 -31.93
N CYS A 327 -11.69 37.75 -32.37
CA CYS A 327 -12.01 38.06 -33.76
C CYS A 327 -12.00 39.57 -34.01
N LYS A 328 -11.75 39.96 -35.27
CA LYS A 328 -11.83 41.36 -35.69
C LYS A 328 -13.28 41.82 -35.63
N GLU A 329 -13.51 42.97 -35.03
CA GLU A 329 -14.79 43.65 -35.02
C GLU A 329 -14.73 44.88 -35.94
N CYS A 330 -15.88 45.32 -36.44
CA CYS A 330 -15.94 46.50 -37.29
C CYS A 330 -15.82 47.75 -36.42
N GLN A 331 -14.65 48.39 -36.47
CA GLN A 331 -14.38 49.64 -35.79
C GLN A 331 -14.61 50.82 -36.71
N PRO A 332 -15.09 51.97 -36.18
CA PRO A 332 -15.12 53.24 -36.90
C PRO A 332 -13.77 53.55 -37.55
N VAL A 333 -13.80 54.12 -38.76
CA VAL A 333 -12.57 54.59 -39.41
C VAL A 333 -12.49 56.10 -39.48
N CYS A 334 -11.26 56.61 -39.33
CA CYS A 334 -10.91 58.00 -39.57
C CYS A 334 -10.13 58.10 -40.89
N LEU A 335 -10.62 58.93 -41.80
CA LEU A 335 -9.88 59.30 -43.02
C LEU A 335 -8.97 60.49 -42.73
N PHE A 336 -7.66 60.27 -42.80
CA PHE A 336 -6.69 61.31 -42.52
C PHE A 336 -5.54 61.30 -43.52
N ARG A 337 -5.38 62.43 -44.23
CA ARG A 337 -4.36 62.62 -45.28
C ARG A 337 -4.33 61.49 -46.33
N GLY A 338 -5.52 60.99 -46.71
CA GLY A 338 -5.67 59.93 -47.72
C GLY A 338 -5.36 58.52 -47.23
N ARG A 339 -5.17 58.31 -45.92
CA ARG A 339 -5.05 56.99 -45.29
C ARG A 339 -6.21 56.76 -44.34
N VAL A 340 -6.58 55.49 -44.20
CA VAL A 340 -7.62 55.01 -43.29
C VAL A 340 -6.93 54.60 -41.99
N TYR A 341 -7.43 55.10 -40.87
CA TYR A 341 -7.03 54.73 -39.51
C TYR A 341 -8.25 54.13 -38.82
N VAL A 342 -8.04 53.14 -37.96
CA VAL A 342 -9.12 52.57 -37.13
C VAL A 342 -9.13 53.24 -35.76
N GLU A 343 -10.26 53.15 -35.06
CA GLU A 343 -10.42 53.70 -33.71
C GLU A 343 -9.22 53.37 -32.80
N GLY A 344 -8.64 54.39 -32.14
CA GLY A 344 -7.46 54.27 -31.28
C GLY A 344 -6.10 54.34 -32.00
N ASP A 345 -6.05 54.29 -33.32
CA ASP A 345 -4.80 54.44 -34.06
C ASP A 345 -4.18 55.83 -33.84
N LEU A 346 -2.88 55.85 -33.57
CA LEU A 346 -2.09 57.06 -33.40
C LEU A 346 -1.31 57.42 -34.66
N LYS A 347 -1.28 58.72 -34.97
CA LYS A 347 -0.48 59.26 -36.07
C LYS A 347 0.26 60.53 -35.69
N SER A 348 1.59 60.48 -35.73
CA SER A 348 2.46 61.63 -35.61
C SER A 348 2.60 62.37 -36.94
N VAL A 349 2.53 63.70 -36.88
CA VAL A 349 2.63 64.61 -38.03
C VAL A 349 3.48 65.81 -37.65
N ARG A 350 4.35 66.25 -38.56
CA ARG A 350 5.10 67.50 -38.39
C ARG A 350 4.37 68.68 -39.03
N ASP A 351 4.24 69.77 -38.29
CA ASP A 351 3.71 71.04 -38.81
C ASP A 351 4.77 71.77 -39.67
N SER A 352 4.39 72.92 -40.24
CA SER A 352 5.28 73.77 -41.05
C SER A 352 6.46 74.35 -40.26
N SER A 353 6.39 74.35 -38.94
CA SER A 353 7.42 74.83 -38.03
C SER A 353 8.31 73.71 -37.49
N GLY A 354 8.06 72.46 -37.89
CA GLY A 354 8.81 71.27 -37.48
C GLY A 354 8.34 70.64 -36.16
N ASN A 355 7.33 71.20 -35.50
CA ASN A 355 6.78 70.65 -34.27
C ASN A 355 6.01 69.37 -34.57
N CYS A 356 6.16 68.37 -33.70
CA CYS A 356 5.42 67.13 -33.83
C CYS A 356 4.04 67.25 -33.14
N LEU A 357 3.00 66.98 -33.90
CA LEU A 357 1.61 66.91 -33.49
C LEU A 357 1.17 65.45 -33.54
N LEU A 358 0.55 64.96 -32.47
CA LEU A 358 0.01 63.61 -32.40
C LEU A 358 -1.51 63.66 -32.54
N PHE A 359 -2.05 62.76 -33.33
CA PHE A 359 -3.48 62.61 -33.53
C PHE A 359 -3.89 61.17 -33.24
N GLU A 360 -5.07 60.98 -32.65
CA GLU A 360 -5.70 59.69 -32.41
C GLU A 360 -7.03 59.63 -33.18
N CYS A 361 -7.35 58.48 -33.76
CA CYS A 361 -8.66 58.26 -34.35
C CYS A 361 -9.71 58.04 -33.24
N GLN A 362 -10.66 58.97 -33.12
CA GLN A 362 -11.77 58.90 -32.17
C GLN A 362 -13.09 59.25 -32.89
N GLU A 363 -14.06 58.34 -32.81
CA GLU A 363 -15.42 58.50 -33.34
C GLU A 363 -15.47 59.04 -34.79
N HIS A 364 -14.72 58.42 -35.71
CA HIS A 364 -14.58 58.78 -37.15
C HIS A 364 -13.79 60.06 -37.46
N SER A 365 -13.19 60.70 -36.46
CA SER A 365 -12.39 61.92 -36.65
C SER A 365 -11.00 61.81 -35.99
N MET A 366 -9.98 62.41 -36.60
CA MET A 366 -8.66 62.49 -35.98
C MET A 366 -8.62 63.64 -34.97
N GLN A 367 -8.57 63.30 -33.69
CA GLN A 367 -8.47 64.24 -32.58
C GLN A 367 -7.01 64.45 -32.21
N ARG A 368 -6.63 65.69 -31.90
CA ARG A 368 -5.25 66.01 -31.48
C ARG A 368 -5.07 65.60 -30.02
N VAL A 369 -4.01 64.84 -29.74
CA VAL A 369 -3.64 64.40 -28.39
C VAL A 369 -2.42 65.19 -27.91
N GLU A 370 -2.37 65.48 -26.61
CA GLU A 370 -1.22 66.14 -26.00
C GLU A 370 -0.02 65.19 -25.91
N ASN A 371 1.16 65.69 -26.28
CA ASN A 371 2.40 64.92 -26.23
C ASN A 371 3.12 65.11 -24.91
N ALA A 372 3.51 64.02 -24.26
CA ALA A 372 4.44 64.07 -23.13
C ALA A 372 5.82 64.64 -23.57
N PRO A 373 6.55 65.32 -22.68
CA PRO A 373 7.91 65.77 -22.97
C PRO A 373 8.81 64.56 -23.25
N CYS A 374 9.60 64.64 -24.32
CA CYS A 374 10.44 63.54 -24.74
C CYS A 374 11.65 63.36 -23.81
N PRO A 375 12.03 62.10 -23.50
CA PRO A 375 13.23 61.83 -22.74
C PRO A 375 14.48 62.21 -23.56
N GLU A 376 15.55 62.56 -22.84
CA GLU A 376 16.87 62.81 -23.43
C GLU A 376 17.45 61.52 -24.02
N LEU A 377 17.89 61.58 -25.27
CA LEU A 377 18.47 60.44 -25.98
C LEU A 377 19.99 60.40 -25.81
N THR A 378 20.54 59.22 -25.56
CA THR A 378 21.98 59.02 -25.35
C THR A 378 22.78 58.81 -26.65
N CYS A 379 22.11 58.73 -27.80
CA CYS A 379 22.70 58.48 -29.11
C CYS A 379 22.79 59.74 -29.98
N PRO A 380 23.74 59.79 -30.95
CA PRO A 380 23.87 60.91 -31.89
C PRO A 380 22.65 61.03 -32.81
N GLU A 381 22.40 62.25 -33.32
CA GLU A 381 21.23 62.53 -34.18
C GLU A 381 21.14 61.66 -35.44
N SER A 382 22.29 61.15 -35.93
CA SER A 382 22.37 60.23 -37.06
C SER A 382 21.73 58.86 -36.81
N GLU A 383 21.57 58.49 -35.54
CA GLU A 383 20.96 57.23 -35.12
C GLU A 383 19.53 57.42 -34.60
N HIS A 384 18.97 58.62 -34.70
CA HIS A 384 17.61 58.88 -34.27
C HIS A 384 16.61 58.31 -35.28
N ILE A 385 15.72 57.46 -34.80
CA ILE A 385 14.62 56.87 -35.55
C ILE A 385 13.34 57.63 -35.22
N THR A 386 12.64 58.08 -36.27
CA THR A 386 11.31 58.68 -36.14
C THR A 386 10.22 57.62 -36.25
N LEU A 387 9.30 57.63 -35.30
CA LEU A 387 8.18 56.69 -35.25
C LEU A 387 6.90 57.34 -35.80
N THR A 388 6.00 56.53 -36.32
CA THR A 388 4.76 57.01 -36.97
C THR A 388 3.59 57.18 -36.00
N ASP A 389 3.65 56.53 -34.85
CA ASP A 389 2.63 56.43 -33.80
C ASP A 389 2.93 57.35 -32.60
N ARG A 390 4.14 57.92 -32.52
CA ARG A 390 4.54 58.82 -31.43
C ARG A 390 5.48 59.91 -31.88
N CYS A 391 5.54 60.99 -31.10
CA CYS A 391 6.34 62.16 -31.43
C CYS A 391 7.80 62.10 -30.98
N CYS A 392 8.09 61.31 -29.94
CA CYS A 392 9.45 61.14 -29.45
C CYS A 392 10.23 60.19 -30.36
N LYS A 393 11.45 60.61 -30.70
CA LYS A 393 12.40 59.77 -31.43
C LYS A 393 13.02 58.75 -30.49
N VAL A 394 13.52 57.66 -31.05
CA VAL A 394 14.26 56.63 -30.30
C VAL A 394 15.61 56.37 -30.97
N CYS A 395 16.56 55.78 -30.24
CA CYS A 395 17.86 55.41 -30.80
C CYS A 395 17.76 54.16 -31.69
N ARG A 396 18.65 54.01 -32.66
CA ARG A 396 18.78 52.75 -33.40
C ARG A 396 19.17 51.61 -32.46
N GLY A 397 18.52 50.46 -32.61
CA GLY A 397 18.67 49.34 -31.68
C GLY A 397 17.84 49.48 -30.39
N HIS A 398 16.94 50.46 -30.34
CA HIS A 398 15.97 50.57 -29.26
C HIS A 398 15.15 49.28 -29.09
N HIS A 399 14.97 48.84 -27.85
CA HIS A 399 14.27 47.61 -27.50
C HIS A 399 12.79 47.88 -27.24
N PHE A 400 11.97 47.85 -28.30
CA PHE A 400 10.53 48.09 -28.26
C PHE A 400 9.76 47.05 -27.42
N CYS A 401 10.32 45.86 -27.20
CA CYS A 401 9.72 44.83 -26.34
C CYS A 401 9.83 45.11 -24.84
N VAL A 402 10.65 46.08 -24.42
CA VAL A 402 10.90 46.39 -22.99
C VAL A 402 10.10 47.61 -22.52
N GLU A 403 9.63 48.45 -23.45
CA GLU A 403 8.70 49.55 -23.14
C GLU A 403 7.26 49.03 -23.11
N GLY A 404 6.49 49.37 -22.07
CA GLY A 404 5.04 49.19 -22.10
C GLY A 404 4.37 50.17 -23.10
N PRO A 405 3.12 49.92 -23.53
CA PRO A 405 2.56 48.64 -23.91
C PRO A 405 3.09 48.26 -25.30
N SER A 406 4.13 47.42 -25.36
CA SER A 406 4.40 46.55 -26.51
C SER A 406 3.09 45.82 -26.92
N PRO A 407 2.87 45.47 -28.21
CA PRO A 407 1.68 44.73 -28.62
C PRO A 407 1.45 43.60 -27.63
N SER A 408 0.19 43.42 -27.25
CA SER A 408 -0.28 42.48 -26.24
C SER A 408 0.02 41.04 -26.67
N CYS A 409 1.30 40.67 -26.76
CA CYS A 409 1.76 39.32 -27.00
C CYS A 409 1.33 38.54 -25.75
N VAL A 410 0.32 37.67 -25.93
CA VAL A 410 -0.28 36.88 -24.87
C VAL A 410 0.46 35.55 -24.77
N GLU A 411 0.08 34.74 -23.80
CA GLU A 411 0.63 33.42 -23.51
C GLU A 411 1.04 32.63 -24.77
N ASN A 412 2.25 32.05 -24.73
CA ASN A 412 2.87 31.27 -25.81
C ASN A 412 3.29 32.04 -27.08
N SER A 413 3.21 33.37 -27.06
CA SER A 413 3.89 34.24 -28.04
C SER A 413 5.14 34.91 -27.44
N GLU A 414 6.03 35.37 -28.30
CA GLU A 414 7.24 36.12 -27.98
C GLU A 414 7.30 37.42 -28.78
N CYS A 415 7.83 38.48 -28.17
CA CYS A 415 8.00 39.77 -28.83
C CYS A 415 9.30 39.78 -29.64
N VAL A 416 9.18 40.08 -30.94
CA VAL A 416 10.30 40.25 -31.86
C VAL A 416 10.52 41.74 -32.09
N ASN A 417 11.74 42.19 -31.81
CA ASN A 417 12.14 43.59 -31.97
C ASN A 417 12.43 43.90 -33.45
N LEU A 418 11.79 44.93 -34.01
CA LEU A 418 12.00 45.38 -35.38
C LEU A 418 12.77 46.71 -35.40
N GLU A 419 13.26 47.13 -36.57
CA GLU A 419 14.00 48.39 -36.70
C GLU A 419 13.17 49.62 -36.30
N ALA A 420 11.84 49.57 -36.49
CA ALA A 420 10.91 50.64 -36.17
C ALA A 420 9.60 50.09 -35.58
N GLY A 421 9.69 49.39 -34.44
CA GLY A 421 8.56 48.85 -33.71
C GLY A 421 8.80 47.42 -33.19
N SER A 422 7.73 46.72 -32.84
CA SER A 422 7.76 45.31 -32.44
C SER A 422 6.59 44.54 -33.04
N CYS A 423 6.74 43.22 -33.16
CA CYS A 423 5.69 42.30 -33.61
C CYS A 423 5.73 41.04 -32.73
N CYS A 424 4.60 40.32 -32.61
CA CYS A 424 4.57 39.05 -31.91
C CYS A 424 4.91 37.91 -32.87
N SER A 425 5.55 36.86 -32.36
CA SER A 425 5.76 35.58 -33.04
C SER A 425 5.37 34.44 -32.10
N CYS A 426 4.87 33.32 -32.62
CA CYS A 426 4.61 32.15 -31.79
C CYS A 426 5.92 31.43 -31.44
N LYS A 427 5.98 30.88 -30.23
CA LYS A 427 7.07 30.00 -29.81
C LYS A 427 7.05 28.69 -30.62
N ASP A 428 8.18 27.99 -30.64
CA ASP A 428 8.28 26.65 -31.23
C ASP A 428 7.24 25.70 -30.62
N GLY A 429 6.58 24.89 -31.46
CA GLY A 429 5.48 24.02 -31.05
C GLY A 429 4.10 24.70 -30.99
N TYR A 430 4.02 26.00 -31.32
CA TYR A 430 2.77 26.76 -31.34
C TYR A 430 2.49 27.40 -32.71
N SER A 431 1.21 27.57 -33.03
CA SER A 431 0.72 28.19 -34.27
C SER A 431 -0.12 29.43 -34.01
N ALA A 432 -0.08 30.41 -34.89
CA ALA A 432 -0.82 31.66 -34.72
C ALA A 432 -2.33 31.45 -34.88
N LEU A 433 -3.11 31.87 -33.88
CA LEU A 433 -4.58 31.89 -33.92
C LEU A 433 -5.12 33.20 -34.52
N ARG A 434 -4.28 34.23 -34.58
CA ARG A 434 -4.58 35.56 -35.14
C ARG A 434 -3.49 35.99 -36.11
N ASP A 435 -3.83 36.89 -37.03
CA ASP A 435 -2.90 37.40 -38.04
C ASP A 435 -1.71 38.17 -37.43
N ASP A 436 -1.92 38.79 -36.27
CA ASP A 436 -0.89 39.54 -35.53
C ASP A 436 0.03 38.64 -34.68
N SER A 437 -0.21 37.32 -34.70
CA SER A 437 0.52 36.32 -33.90
C SER A 437 0.58 36.63 -32.40
N ALA A 438 -0.35 37.45 -31.90
CA ALA A 438 -0.43 37.81 -30.49
C ALA A 438 -1.00 36.67 -29.61
N TYR A 439 -1.74 35.75 -30.22
CA TYR A 439 -2.31 34.56 -29.57
C TYR A 439 -1.88 33.31 -30.31
N CYS A 440 -1.30 32.36 -29.56
CA CYS A 440 -0.74 31.14 -30.13
C CYS A 440 -1.42 29.88 -29.56
N GLY A 441 -1.82 29.01 -30.48
CA GLY A 441 -2.41 27.69 -30.27
C GLY A 441 -1.32 26.64 -30.14
N ASP A 442 -1.47 25.71 -29.20
CA ASP A 442 -0.61 24.52 -29.16
C ASP A 442 -0.83 23.70 -30.45
N ILE A 443 0.24 23.21 -31.06
CA ILE A 443 0.13 22.31 -32.22
C ILE A 443 -0.01 20.90 -31.67
N ASP A 444 -1.14 20.24 -31.94
CA ASP A 444 -1.30 18.84 -31.55
C ASP A 444 -0.60 17.94 -32.58
N GLU A 445 0.68 17.66 -32.38
CA GLU A 445 1.45 16.83 -33.31
C GLU A 445 0.93 15.39 -33.36
N CYS A 446 0.25 14.93 -32.31
CA CYS A 446 -0.39 13.61 -32.28
C CYS A 446 -1.60 13.56 -33.19
N ALA A 447 -2.49 14.56 -33.14
CA ALA A 447 -3.67 14.64 -33.98
C ALA A 447 -3.34 14.94 -35.45
N GLU A 448 -2.31 15.76 -35.69
CA GLU A 448 -1.85 16.10 -37.04
C GLU A 448 -0.96 15.02 -37.68
N GLY A 449 -0.56 14.00 -36.92
CA GLY A 449 0.38 12.96 -37.37
C GLY A 449 1.79 13.49 -37.64
N LYS A 450 2.14 14.64 -37.03
CA LYS A 450 3.45 15.30 -37.14
C LYS A 450 4.40 14.91 -36.01
N HIS A 451 4.25 13.69 -35.49
CA HIS A 451 5.09 13.15 -34.41
C HIS A 451 6.12 12.15 -34.94
N TYR A 452 7.17 11.91 -34.15
CA TYR A 452 8.22 10.93 -34.48
C TYR A 452 8.08 9.59 -33.74
N CYS A 453 6.97 9.38 -33.01
CA CYS A 453 6.67 8.13 -32.31
C CYS A 453 6.69 6.91 -33.25
N ARG A 454 7.43 5.86 -32.84
CA ARG A 454 7.66 4.62 -33.60
C ARG A 454 6.85 3.45 -33.03
N GLU A 455 7.13 2.24 -33.50
CA GLU A 455 6.43 1.02 -33.08
C GLU A 455 6.41 0.84 -31.55
N ASN A 456 5.31 0.25 -31.07
CA ASN A 456 5.03 -0.02 -29.65
C ASN A 456 4.90 1.20 -28.75
N THR A 457 4.61 2.37 -29.34
CA THR A 457 4.38 3.62 -28.60
C THR A 457 3.01 4.24 -28.87
N MET A 458 2.50 4.99 -27.89
CA MET A 458 1.33 5.85 -28.01
C MET A 458 1.77 7.32 -27.93
N CYS A 459 1.33 8.15 -28.87
CA CYS A 459 1.59 9.59 -28.86
C CYS A 459 0.66 10.27 -27.84
N VAL A 460 1.23 11.13 -27.00
CA VAL A 460 0.50 11.98 -26.06
C VAL A 460 0.94 13.41 -26.29
N ASN A 461 0.00 14.27 -26.67
CA ASN A 461 0.25 15.68 -26.88
C ASN A 461 0.55 16.39 -25.56
N THR A 462 1.48 17.33 -25.56
CA THR A 462 1.88 18.12 -24.39
C THR A 462 2.02 19.59 -24.77
N PRO A 463 1.93 20.55 -23.84
CA PRO A 463 2.08 21.96 -24.21
C PRO A 463 3.45 22.24 -24.86
N GLY A 464 3.43 22.61 -26.14
CA GLY A 464 4.57 22.96 -26.99
C GLY A 464 5.33 21.77 -27.58
N SER A 465 4.86 20.53 -27.43
CA SER A 465 5.54 19.32 -27.93
C SER A 465 4.67 18.06 -27.79
N PHE A 466 5.20 16.89 -28.11
CA PHE A 466 4.57 15.61 -27.84
C PHE A 466 5.51 14.66 -27.10
N MET A 467 4.95 13.63 -26.47
CA MET A 467 5.70 12.54 -25.86
C MET A 467 5.19 11.17 -26.36
N CYS A 468 6.11 10.25 -26.59
CA CYS A 468 5.79 8.87 -26.98
C CYS A 468 5.89 7.96 -25.75
N ILE A 469 4.78 7.36 -25.36
CA ILE A 469 4.69 6.47 -24.19
C ILE A 469 4.66 5.02 -24.65
N CYS A 470 5.46 4.13 -24.05
CA CYS A 470 5.43 2.72 -24.41
C CYS A 470 4.09 2.07 -24.06
N HIS A 471 3.61 1.18 -24.92
CA HIS A 471 2.52 0.28 -24.56
C HIS A 471 2.90 -0.62 -23.37
N THR A 472 1.90 -1.07 -22.62
CA THR A 472 2.11 -1.94 -21.46
C THR A 472 2.88 -3.21 -21.85
N GLY A 473 4.00 -3.46 -21.18
CA GLY A 473 4.86 -4.62 -21.44
C GLY A 473 6.07 -4.35 -22.33
N TYR A 474 6.20 -3.15 -22.90
CA TYR A 474 7.35 -2.72 -23.71
C TYR A 474 8.28 -1.81 -22.91
N ILE A 475 9.58 -1.88 -23.19
CA ILE A 475 10.65 -1.13 -22.52
C ILE A 475 11.12 0.01 -23.44
N ARG A 476 11.26 1.22 -22.86
CA ARG A 476 11.74 2.39 -23.58
C ARG A 476 13.20 2.22 -24.03
N ILE A 477 13.46 2.40 -25.32
CA ILE A 477 14.82 2.38 -25.89
C ILE A 477 15.34 3.81 -26.05
N ASP A 478 14.52 4.68 -26.63
CA ASP A 478 14.80 6.10 -26.85
C ASP A 478 13.54 6.96 -26.64
N ASP A 479 13.61 8.24 -26.97
CA ASP A 479 12.49 9.15 -26.77
C ASP A 479 11.26 8.84 -27.63
N TYR A 480 11.41 8.03 -28.67
CA TYR A 480 10.40 7.77 -29.68
C TYR A 480 10.05 6.28 -29.87
N SER A 481 10.79 5.34 -29.25
CA SER A 481 10.72 3.91 -29.58
C SER A 481 10.78 3.00 -28.34
N CYS A 482 10.04 1.87 -28.40
CA CYS A 482 10.02 0.85 -27.35
C CYS A 482 10.14 -0.58 -27.90
N THR A 483 10.70 -1.52 -27.12
CA THR A 483 10.92 -2.94 -27.47
C THR A 483 10.36 -3.93 -26.47
#